data_AF-A0A543I1N1-F1
#
_entry.id   AF-A0A543I1N1-F1
#
_cell.length_a   1.000
_cell.length_b   1.000
_cell.length_c   1.000
_cell.angle_alpha   90.00
_cell.angle_beta   90.00
_cell.angle_gamma   90.00
#
_symmetry.space_group_name_H-M   'P 1'
#
loop_
_entity.id
_entity.type
_entity.pdbx_description
1 polymer ?
#
loop_
_entity_poly.entity_id
_entity_poly.type
_entity_poly.pdbx_seq_one_letter_code
_entity_poly.pdbx_strand_id
1 'polypeptide(L)' 'MRGTLERAEVETRPLVLAADDGTTWELLFPPSWRVEVEEGARVTVHGDRATDVWTTTMVGPVLRVRTLSTD' A
#
# COMPACT_ATOMS: atom_id res chain seq x y z
N MET A 1 -6.87 -3.87 6.99
CA MET A 1 -6.02 -4.97 6.48
C MET A 1 -4.69 -4.90 7.20
N ARG A 2 -4.13 -6.05 7.56
CA ARG A 2 -2.82 -6.16 8.20
C ARG A 2 -1.84 -6.76 7.21
N GLY A 3 -0.60 -6.31 7.27
CA GLY A 3 0.43 -6.73 6.32
C GLY A 3 1.78 -6.13 6.65
N THR A 4 2.73 -6.41 5.76
CA THR A 4 4.08 -5.85 5.80
C THR A 4 4.21 -4.80 4.70
N LEU A 5 4.80 -3.65 5.01
CA LEU A 5 5.12 -2.65 4.00
C LEU A 5 6.37 -3.01 3.23
N GLU A 6 6.29 -2.94 1.91
CA GLU A 6 7.39 -3.28 1.00
C GLU A 6 7.46 -2.26 -0.13
N ARG A 7 8.60 -2.20 -0.84
CA ARG A 7 8.69 -1.50 -2.11
C ARG A 7 8.73 -2.50 -3.25
N ALA A 8 7.75 -2.43 -4.14
CA ALA A 8 7.71 -3.34 -5.29
C ALA A 8 8.95 -3.17 -6.18
N GLU A 9 9.46 -4.27 -6.74
CA GLU A 9 10.63 -4.29 -7.63
C GLU A 9 10.23 -3.95 -9.08
N VAL A 10 9.64 -2.77 -9.27
CA VAL A 10 9.31 -2.18 -10.59
C VAL A 10 9.93 -0.79 -10.70
N GLU A 11 9.95 -0.21 -11.90
CA GLU A 11 10.64 1.07 -12.17
C GLU A 11 10.32 2.17 -11.16
N THR A 12 9.04 2.35 -10.81
CA THR A 12 8.59 3.42 -9.89
C THR A 12 8.69 3.07 -8.41
N ARG A 13 9.05 1.82 -8.08
CA ARG A 13 9.15 1.26 -6.71
C ARG A 13 8.04 1.75 -5.75
N PRO A 14 6.75 1.58 -6.10
CA PRO A 14 5.64 2.03 -5.27
C PRO A 14 5.67 1.32 -3.91
N LEU A 15 5.16 2.01 -2.90
CA LEU A 15 4.93 1.39 -1.60
C LEU A 15 3.73 0.45 -1.71
N VAL A 16 3.90 -0.78 -1.24
CA VAL A 16 2.87 -1.81 -1.27
C VAL A 16 2.64 -2.39 0.12
N LEU A 17 1.47 -2.97 0.32
CA LEU A 17 1.16 -3.81 1.47
C LEU A 17 1.11 -5.27 1.00
N ALA A 18 2.08 -6.07 1.44
CA ALA A 18 1.99 -7.53 1.40
C ALA A 18 1.02 -7.97 2.51
N ALA A 19 -0.25 -8.13 2.18
CA ALA A 19 -1.30 -8.41 3.15
C ALA A 19 -1.29 -9.88 3.60
N ASP A 20 -1.80 -10.12 4.81
CA ASP A 20 -1.86 -11.46 5.42
C ASP A 20 -2.73 -12.46 4.67
N ASP A 21 -3.65 -11.97 3.84
CA ASP A 21 -4.48 -12.79 2.97
C ASP A 21 -3.77 -13.22 1.68
N GLY A 22 -2.50 -12.84 1.51
CA GLY A 22 -1.67 -13.14 0.34
C GLY A 22 -1.83 -12.13 -0.80
N THR A 23 -2.67 -11.10 -0.65
CA THR A 23 -2.82 -10.05 -1.67
C THR A 23 -1.75 -8.98 -1.50
N THR A 24 -1.06 -8.64 -2.59
CA THR A 24 -0.21 -7.44 -2.64
C THR A 24 -1.04 -6.25 -3.12
N TRP A 25 -1.13 -5.21 -2.28
CA TRP A 25 -1.88 -3.99 -2.58
C TRP A 25 -0.94 -2.83 -2.88
N GLU A 26 -1.15 -2.14 -4.00
CA GLU A 26 -0.51 -0.84 -4.22
C GLU A 26 -1.19 0.21 -3.33
N LEU A 27 -0.40 0.97 -2.57
CA LEU A 27 -0.93 1.95 -1.61
C LEU A 27 -1.05 3.33 -2.24
N LEU A 28 -2.29 3.81 -2.35
CA LEU A 28 -2.59 5.18 -2.77
C LEU A 28 -2.85 6.05 -1.53
N PHE A 29 -1.91 6.93 -1.24
CA PHE A 29 -2.02 7.88 -0.12
C PHE A 29 -2.61 9.22 -0.56
N PRO A 30 -3.28 9.95 0.36
CA PRO A 30 -3.63 11.34 0.14
C PRO A 30 -2.38 12.17 -0.21
N PRO A 31 -2.43 13.13 -1.15
CA PRO A 31 -1.27 13.93 -1.55
C PRO A 31 -0.61 14.72 -0.40
N SER A 32 -1.37 15.01 0.66
CA SER A 32 -0.89 15.74 1.83
C SER A 32 -0.14 14.87 2.85
N TRP A 33 -0.13 13.55 2.68
CA TRP A 33 0.54 12.65 3.61
C TRP A 33 2.03 12.53 3.35
N ARG A 34 2.81 12.69 4.43
CA ARG A 34 4.18 12.18 4.50
C ARG A 34 4.14 10.82 5.17
N VAL A 35 4.45 9.78 4.40
CA VAL A 35 4.52 8.40 4.90
C VAL A 35 5.96 8.14 5.31
N GLU A 36 6.23 8.22 6.61
CA GLU A 36 7.51 7.88 7.23
C GLU A 36 7.38 6.51 7.88
N VAL A 37 7.35 5.46 7.06
CA VAL A 37 7.29 4.09 7.56
C VAL A 37 8.42 3.30 6.94
N GLU A 38 9.13 2.54 7.77
CA GLU A 38 10.24 1.70 7.33
C GLU A 38 9.74 0.53 6.48
N GLU A 39 10.51 0.20 5.45
CA GLU A 39 10.31 -1.03 4.69
C GLU A 39 10.49 -2.24 5.62
N GLY A 40 9.61 -3.23 5.53
CA GLY A 40 9.53 -4.35 6.46
C GLY A 40 8.68 -4.09 7.70
N ALA A 41 8.16 -2.86 7.90
CA ALA A 41 7.30 -2.56 9.03
C ALA A 41 5.97 -3.32 8.94
N ARG A 42 5.54 -3.85 10.09
CA ARG A 42 4.22 -4.46 10.26
C ARG A 42 3.19 -3.37 10.54
N VAL A 43 2.13 -3.32 9.73
CA VAL A 43 1.13 -2.25 9.81
C VAL A 43 -0.29 -2.77 9.71
N THR A 44 -1.21 -1.97 10.26
CA THR A 44 -2.63 -2.04 9.96
C THR A 44 -3.03 -0.84 9.09
N VAL A 45 -3.61 -1.12 7.93
CA VAL A 45 -4.10 -0.12 6.97
C VAL A 45 -5.62 -0.21 6.87
N HIS A 46 -6.32 0.89 7.07
CA HIS A 46 -7.74 1.00 6.73
C HIS A 46 -7.91 1.86 5.48
N GLY A 47 -8.74 1.39 4.56
CA GLY A 47 -8.94 2.01 3.27
C GLY A 47 -9.93 1.22 2.43
N ASP A 48 -10.15 1.68 1.21
CA ASP A 48 -11.07 1.07 0.25
C ASP A 48 -10.32 0.67 -1.01
N ARG A 49 -10.71 -0.46 -1.61
CA ARG A 49 -10.24 -0.82 -2.95
C ARG A 49 -10.65 0.27 -3.94
N ALA A 50 -9.69 0.85 -4.63
CA ALA A 50 -9.98 1.78 -5.72
C ALA A 50 -10.23 0.98 -7.00
N THR A 51 -11.43 1.14 -7.58
CA THR A 51 -11.79 0.53 -8.88
C THR A 51 -11.74 1.53 -10.02
N ASP A 52 -11.57 2.81 -9.68
CA ASP A 52 -11.57 3.98 -10.56
C ASP A 52 -10.16 4.44 -10.94
N VAL A 53 -9.12 3.74 -10.46
CA VAL A 53 -7.71 4.11 -10.67
C VAL A 53 -7.05 3.11 -11.59
N TRP A 54 -6.51 3.60 -12.70
CA TRP A 54 -5.58 2.85 -13.56
C TRP A 54 -4.16 3.04 -13.03
N THR A 55 -3.57 1.99 -12.48
CA THR A 55 -2.16 1.96 -12.10
C THR A 55 -1.33 1.48 -13.29
N THR A 56 -0.22 2.15 -13.56
CA THR A 56 0.74 1.76 -14.60
C THR A 56 1.69 0.66 -14.11
N THR A 57 1.76 0.43 -12.80
CA THR A 57 2.75 -0.46 -12.18
C THR A 57 2.37 -1.94 -12.31
N MET A 58 1.07 -2.23 -12.48
CA MET A 58 0.50 -3.58 -12.59
C MET A 58 0.84 -4.50 -11.40
N VAL A 59 1.25 -3.94 -10.25
CA VAL A 59 1.69 -4.72 -9.08
C VAL A 59 0.53 -5.44 -8.39
N GLY A 60 -0.67 -4.85 -8.43
CA GLY A 60 -1.84 -5.44 -7.81
C GLY A 60 -3.03 -4.47 -7.79
N PRO A 61 -4.12 -4.83 -7.09
CA PRO A 61 -5.21 -3.89 -6.83
C PRO A 61 -4.73 -2.70 -6.00
N VAL A 62 -5.36 -1.54 -6.20
CA VAL A 62 -5.05 -0.32 -5.43
C VAL A 62 -5.88 -0.26 -4.17
N LEU A 63 -5.23 0.06 -3.06
CA LEU A 63 -5.86 0.42 -1.80
C LEU A 63 -5.72 1.92 -1.57
N ARG A 64 -6.86 2.63 -1.58
CA ARG A 64 -6.92 4.04 -1.19
C ARG A 64 -6.89 4.14 0.32
N VAL A 65 -5.75 4.58 0.85
CA VAL A 65 -5.46 4.60 2.29
C VAL A 65 -6.21 5.74 2.98
N ARG A 66 -6.85 5.42 4.11
CA ARG A 66 -7.52 6.39 5.00
C ARG A 66 -6.80 6.53 6.33
N THR A 67 -6.37 5.41 6.92
CA THR A 67 -5.54 5.38 8.12
C THR A 67 -4.46 4.32 7.97
N LEU A 68 -3.29 4.59 8.55
CA LEU A 68 -2.18 3.66 8.65
C LEU A 68 -1.62 3.78 10.06
N SER A 69 -1.39 2.65 10.71
CA SER A 69 -0.73 2.58 12.01
C SER A 69 0.25 1.41 12.03
N THR A 70 1.39 1.60 12.69
CA THR A 70 2.27 0.49 13.06
C THR A 70 1.62 -0.32 14.18
N ASP A 71 1.89 -1.63 14.20
CA ASP A 71 1.65 -2.43 15.41
C ASP A 71 2.61 -2.02 16.55
#